data_AF-A0A3B9AQF5-F1
#
_entry.id   AF-A0A3B9AQF5-F1
#
_cell.length_a   1.000
_cell.length_b   1.000
_cell.length_c   1.000
_cell.angle_alpha   90.00
_cell.angle_beta   90.00
_cell.angle_gamma   90.00
#
_symmetry.space_group_name_H-M   'P 1'
#
loop_
_entity.id
_entity.type
_entity.pdbx_description
1 polymer ?
#
loop_
_entity_poly.entity_id
_entity_poly.type
_entity_poly.pdbx_seq_one_letter_code
_entity_poly.pdbx_strand_id
1 'polypeptide(L)'
;MFTIAACHDHNHEDDTTAPAATIHTPTENESVSGEVHIEITVTDESLHEMEVKVTKDSDGSTLYEDTPSVHDKTEYDFHEHFTPVLTEETPVTLTVTVSDHSDHTTTKTVKFKVKP
;
A
#
# COMPACT_ATOMS: atom_id res chain seq x y z
N MET A 1 -29.00 17.83 10.28
CA MET A 1 -27.55 17.90 10.55
C MET A 1 -27.21 16.58 11.19
N PHE A 2 -26.74 15.61 10.40
CA PHE A 2 -26.32 14.32 10.91
C PHE A 2 -24.89 14.48 11.39
N THR A 3 -24.69 14.56 12.70
CA THR A 3 -23.39 14.34 13.32
C THR A 3 -23.10 12.85 13.24
N ILE A 4 -22.16 12.48 12.37
CA ILE A 4 -21.51 11.18 12.44
C ILE A 4 -20.53 11.30 13.60
N ALA A 5 -20.90 10.77 14.76
CA ALA A 5 -19.91 10.45 15.78
C ALA A 5 -19.26 9.15 15.30
N ALA A 6 -18.13 9.25 14.59
CA ALA A 6 -17.21 8.13 14.46
C ALA A 6 -16.37 8.11 15.75
N CYS A 7 -16.30 6.95 16.38
CA CYS A 7 -15.81 6.76 17.73
C CYS A 7 -14.32 7.13 17.84
N HIS A 8 -14.03 8.27 18.45
CA HIS A 8 -12.71 8.60 19.00
C HIS A 8 -12.68 8.16 20.47
N ASP A 9 -12.66 6.85 20.71
CA ASP A 9 -12.45 6.33 22.05
C ASP A 9 -11.85 4.93 21.95
N HIS A 10 -10.54 4.83 22.12
CA HIS A 10 -9.83 3.71 22.75
C HIS A 10 -8.34 4.08 22.86
N ASN A 11 -7.93 4.82 23.89
CA ASN A 11 -6.58 4.77 24.51
C ASN A 11 -5.28 4.74 23.64
N HIS A 12 -5.33 5.07 22.34
CA HIS A 12 -4.20 5.05 21.41
C HIS A 12 -3.48 6.40 21.33
N GLU A 13 -3.92 7.40 22.10
CA GLU A 13 -3.34 8.76 22.10
C GLU A 13 -1.88 8.84 22.60
N ASP A 14 -1.32 7.73 23.07
CA ASP A 14 0.09 7.62 23.45
C ASP A 14 0.98 7.05 22.33
N ASP A 15 0.40 6.53 21.24
CA ASP A 15 1.22 6.11 20.09
C ASP A 15 1.82 7.36 19.43
N THR A 16 3.14 7.33 19.27
CA THR A 16 3.95 8.42 18.72
C THR A 16 4.80 7.96 17.55
N THR A 17 4.60 6.73 17.08
CA THR A 17 5.37 6.11 16.01
C THR A 17 4.52 5.97 14.76
N ALA A 18 5.13 6.17 13.59
CA ALA A 18 4.44 5.93 12.33
C ALA A 18 4.55 4.44 11.95
N PRO A 19 3.56 3.89 11.22
CA PRO A 19 3.62 2.53 10.71
C PRO A 19 4.89 2.27 9.92
N ALA A 20 5.53 1.12 10.14
CA ALA A 20 6.65 0.68 9.33
C ALA A 20 6.14 -0.21 8.19
N ALA A 21 6.50 0.13 6.95
CA ALA A 21 6.17 -0.67 5.76
C ALA A 21 7.44 -1.11 5.03
N THR A 22 7.52 -2.40 4.70
CA THR A 22 8.59 -3.00 3.89
C THR A 22 7.99 -3.65 2.65
N ILE A 23 8.39 -3.19 1.47
CA ILE A 23 8.05 -3.80 0.19
C ILE A 23 9.14 -4.82 -0.13
N HIS A 24 8.78 -6.11 -0.20
CA HIS A 24 9.70 -7.20 -0.51
C HIS A 24 9.75 -7.46 -2.02
N THR A 25 8.57 -7.44 -2.66
CA THR A 25 8.41 -7.62 -4.11
C THR A 25 7.32 -6.66 -4.62
N PRO A 26 7.51 -5.98 -5.77
CA PRO A 26 8.73 -5.95 -6.57
C PRO A 26 9.86 -5.17 -5.90
N THR A 27 11.09 -5.38 -6.38
CA THR A 27 12.27 -4.61 -5.99
C THR A 27 12.52 -3.42 -6.93
N GLU A 28 13.27 -2.42 -6.45
CA GLU A 28 13.56 -1.21 -7.21
C GLU A 28 14.29 -1.53 -8.54
N ASN A 29 13.74 -1.01 -9.64
CA ASN A 29 14.13 -1.25 -11.03
C ASN A 29 13.96 -2.70 -11.53
N GLU A 30 13.19 -3.54 -10.82
CA GLU A 30 12.88 -4.88 -11.30
C GLU A 30 12.13 -4.86 -12.64
N SER A 31 12.33 -5.89 -13.46
CA SER A 31 11.61 -6.10 -14.70
C SER A 31 10.82 -7.40 -14.63
N VAL A 32 9.52 -7.27 -14.46
CA VAL A 32 8.56 -8.37 -14.35
C VAL A 32 7.94 -8.66 -15.71
N SER A 33 7.64 -9.93 -16.02
CA SER A 33 6.97 -10.33 -17.26
C SER A 33 5.68 -11.09 -16.93
N GLY A 34 4.55 -10.63 -17.47
CA GLY A 34 3.25 -11.22 -17.20
C GLY A 34 2.70 -10.83 -15.82
N GLU A 35 2.58 -11.80 -14.92
CA GLU A 35 1.99 -11.60 -13.59
C GLU A 35 2.92 -10.80 -12.67
N VAL A 36 2.38 -9.75 -12.05
CA VAL A 36 3.05 -8.94 -11.03
C VAL A 36 2.66 -9.48 -9.67
N HIS A 37 3.66 -9.86 -8.89
CA HIS A 37 3.51 -10.25 -7.49
C HIS A 37 3.85 -9.06 -6.59
N ILE A 38 2.99 -8.79 -5.61
CA ILE A 38 3.19 -7.75 -4.59
C ILE A 38 3.25 -8.43 -3.22
N GLU A 39 4.35 -8.21 -2.50
CA GLU A 39 4.58 -8.71 -1.16
C GLU A 39 5.05 -7.57 -0.25
N ILE A 40 4.26 -7.28 0.79
CA ILE A 40 4.50 -6.16 1.71
C ILE A 40 4.24 -6.65 3.14
N THR A 41 5.11 -6.28 4.08
CA THR A 41 4.85 -6.40 5.51
C THR A 41 4.68 -5.00 6.09
N VAL A 42 3.62 -4.80 6.88
CA VAL A 42 3.39 -3.57 7.66
C VAL A 42 3.27 -3.88 9.14
N THR A 43 3.84 -3.04 9.99
CA THR A 43 3.79 -3.17 11.46
C THR A 43 3.59 -1.81 12.10
N ASP A 44 2.80 -1.77 13.16
CA ASP A 44 2.56 -0.58 13.98
C ASP A 44 1.95 -0.98 15.34
N GLU A 45 1.84 -0.08 16.32
CA GLU A 45 1.09 -0.39 17.55
C GLU A 45 -0.43 -0.37 17.31
N SER A 46 -0.91 0.36 16.30
CA SER A 46 -2.35 0.51 16.03
C SER A 46 -2.68 0.88 14.57
N LEU A 47 -2.52 -0.07 13.64
CA LEU A 47 -2.87 0.14 12.22
C LEU A 47 -4.35 0.52 12.05
N HIS A 48 -4.63 1.47 11.14
CA HIS A 48 -5.97 1.97 10.86
C HIS A 48 -6.37 1.76 9.40
N GLU A 49 -5.63 2.34 8.44
CA GLU A 49 -5.92 2.23 7.00
C GLU A 49 -4.67 1.85 6.20
N MET A 50 -4.88 1.18 5.07
CA MET A 50 -3.83 0.85 4.11
C MET A 50 -4.37 0.91 2.68
N GLU A 51 -3.59 1.49 1.77
CA GLU A 51 -3.83 1.53 0.32
C GLU A 51 -2.58 1.01 -0.40
N VAL A 52 -2.80 0.12 -1.38
CA VAL A 52 -1.77 -0.39 -2.29
C VAL A 52 -2.18 -0.05 -3.72
N LYS A 53 -1.34 0.70 -4.44
CA LYS A 53 -1.64 1.18 -5.80
C LYS A 53 -0.46 0.97 -6.73
N VAL A 54 -0.71 0.44 -7.93
CA VAL A 54 0.28 0.44 -9.03
C VAL A 54 -0.21 1.37 -10.13
N THR A 55 0.60 2.35 -10.52
CA THR A 55 0.28 3.31 -11.59
C THR A 55 1.33 3.29 -12.68
N LYS A 56 0.93 3.62 -13.92
CA LYS A 56 1.87 3.86 -15.01
C LYS A 56 2.58 5.19 -14.81
N ASP A 57 3.90 5.20 -15.00
CA ASP A 57 4.69 6.43 -14.89
C ASP A 57 4.38 7.42 -16.04
N SER A 58 3.89 6.94 -17.18
CA SER A 58 3.64 7.75 -18.38
C SER A 58 2.46 8.71 -18.25
N ASP A 59 1.38 8.26 -17.62
CA ASP A 59 0.09 8.98 -17.58
C ASP A 59 -0.61 8.93 -16.21
N GLY A 60 -0.04 8.24 -15.23
CA GLY A 60 -0.62 8.07 -13.90
C GLY A 60 -1.82 7.14 -13.84
N SER A 61 -2.17 6.43 -14.93
CA SER A 61 -3.29 5.49 -14.91
C SER A 61 -3.04 4.33 -13.96
N THR A 62 -4.05 3.98 -13.17
CA THR A 62 -4.02 2.85 -12.25
C THR A 62 -4.06 1.53 -13.01
N LEU A 63 -3.12 0.64 -12.71
CA LEU A 63 -3.11 -0.76 -13.15
C LEU A 63 -3.67 -1.71 -12.09
N TYR A 64 -3.45 -1.37 -10.82
CA TYR A 64 -3.90 -2.14 -9.67
C TYR A 64 -4.16 -1.20 -8.49
N GLU A 65 -5.18 -1.50 -7.71
CA GLU A 65 -5.52 -0.78 -6.48
C GLU A 65 -6.24 -1.71 -5.53
N ASP A 66 -5.83 -1.72 -4.26
CA ASP A 66 -6.51 -2.43 -3.19
C ASP A 66 -6.43 -1.65 -1.86
N THR A 67 -7.43 -1.84 -1.02
CA THR A 67 -7.56 -1.20 0.30
C THR A 67 -7.84 -2.28 1.35
N PRO A 68 -6.82 -3.05 1.77
CA PRO A 68 -7.02 -4.14 2.73
C PRO A 68 -7.47 -3.62 4.10
N SER A 69 -8.28 -4.43 4.80
CA SER A 69 -8.73 -4.09 6.15
C SER A 69 -7.63 -4.39 7.18
N VAL A 70 -7.00 -3.34 7.69
CA VAL A 70 -5.90 -3.42 8.67
C VAL A 70 -6.24 -2.90 10.08
N HIS A 71 -7.45 -2.37 10.27
CA HIS A 71 -7.92 -1.77 11.52
C HIS A 71 -7.63 -2.63 12.77
N ASP A 72 -7.03 -2.02 13.79
CA ASP A 72 -6.62 -2.59 15.09
C ASP A 72 -5.59 -3.73 15.01
N LYS A 73 -4.94 -3.91 13.85
CA LYS A 73 -3.83 -4.87 13.73
C LYS A 73 -2.53 -4.21 14.15
N THR A 74 -1.63 -5.01 14.69
CA THR A 74 -0.24 -4.59 14.94
C THR A 74 0.71 -5.02 13.82
N GLU A 75 0.26 -5.95 12.97
CA GLU A 75 1.00 -6.49 11.85
C GLU A 75 0.03 -6.94 10.75
N TYR A 76 0.44 -6.76 9.50
CA TYR A 76 -0.29 -7.25 8.35
C TYR A 76 0.67 -7.59 7.20
N ASP A 77 0.51 -8.79 6.65
CA ASP A 77 1.18 -9.22 5.43
C ASP A 77 0.21 -9.11 4.25
N PHE A 78 0.59 -8.33 3.25
CA PHE A 78 -0.11 -8.21 1.99
C PHE A 78 0.59 -9.08 0.95
N HIS A 79 -0.17 -9.98 0.32
CA HIS A 79 0.35 -10.91 -0.67
C HIS A 79 -0.68 -11.10 -1.79
N GLU A 80 -0.53 -10.31 -2.85
CA GLU A 80 -1.48 -10.30 -3.97
C GLU A 80 -0.75 -10.36 -5.31
N HIS A 81 -1.46 -10.83 -6.32
CA HIS A 81 -0.96 -10.90 -7.68
C HIS A 81 -1.97 -10.33 -8.67
N PHE A 82 -1.48 -9.68 -9.73
CA PHE A 82 -2.32 -9.21 -10.81
C PHE A 82 -1.57 -9.29 -12.15
N THR A 83 -2.31 -9.45 -13.24
CA THR A 83 -1.75 -9.45 -14.60
C THR A 83 -2.31 -8.26 -15.38
N PRO A 84 -1.54 -7.18 -15.58
CA PRO A 84 -2.00 -6.04 -16.38
C PRO A 84 -1.97 -6.36 -17.88
N VAL A 85 -2.89 -5.78 -18.64
CA VAL A 85 -2.87 -5.86 -20.11
C VAL A 85 -2.07 -4.68 -20.66
N LEU A 86 -0.87 -4.95 -21.17
CA LEU A 86 0.06 -3.96 -21.72
C LEU A 86 0.45 -4.33 -23.14
N THR A 87 0.72 -3.33 -23.98
CA THR A 87 1.17 -3.54 -25.37
C THR A 87 2.69 -3.38 -25.54
N GLU A 88 3.37 -2.85 -24.53
CA GLU A 88 4.81 -2.62 -24.51
C GLU A 88 5.35 -2.63 -23.07
N GLU A 89 6.67 -2.73 -22.92
CA GLU A 89 7.32 -2.61 -21.61
C GLU A 89 6.97 -1.25 -20.99
N THR A 90 6.30 -1.27 -19.85
CA THR A 90 5.74 -0.08 -19.21
C THR A 90 6.41 0.14 -17.85
N PRO A 91 7.09 1.29 -17.64
CA PRO A 91 7.52 1.71 -16.31
C PRO A 91 6.32 2.06 -15.43
N VAL A 92 6.34 1.57 -14.20
CA VAL A 92 5.26 1.70 -13.23
C VAL A 92 5.82 2.01 -11.84
N THR A 93 4.97 2.57 -10.99
CA THR A 93 5.27 2.84 -9.59
C THR A 93 4.26 2.12 -8.70
N LEU A 94 4.74 1.23 -7.83
CA LEU A 94 3.99 0.74 -6.67
C LEU A 94 4.05 1.81 -5.58
N THR A 95 2.89 2.20 -5.04
CA THR A 95 2.72 3.10 -3.89
C THR A 95 1.97 2.36 -2.81
N VAL A 96 2.51 2.38 -1.60
CA VAL A 96 1.88 1.83 -0.40
C VAL A 96 1.73 2.97 0.59
N THR A 97 0.50 3.26 1.01
CA THR A 97 0.21 4.24 2.05
C THR A 97 -0.45 3.50 3.21
N VAL A 98 0.03 3.72 4.42
CA VAL A 98 -0.52 3.10 5.64
C VAL A 98 -0.59 4.14 6.75
N SER A 99 -1.67 4.14 7.51
CA SER A 99 -1.88 5.02 8.66
C SER A 99 -2.24 4.23 9.92
N ASP A 100 -2.02 4.86 11.06
CA ASP A 100 -2.45 4.40 12.38
C ASP A 100 -3.65 5.22 12.90
N HIS A 101 -4.10 4.92 14.12
CA HIS A 101 -5.17 5.67 14.79
C HIS A 101 -4.74 7.04 15.34
N SER A 102 -3.44 7.34 15.35
CA SER A 102 -2.85 8.61 15.80
C SER A 102 -2.53 9.55 14.64
N ASP A 103 -3.10 9.29 13.45
CA ASP A 103 -2.90 10.02 12.20
C ASP A 103 -1.44 10.03 11.69
N HIS A 104 -0.55 9.19 12.20
CA HIS A 104 0.75 9.00 11.56
C HIS A 104 0.55 8.23 10.26
N THR A 105 1.33 8.60 9.24
CA THR A 105 1.24 7.98 7.92
C THR A 105 2.63 7.67 7.39
N THR A 106 2.78 6.48 6.81
CA THR A 106 3.94 6.10 6.02
C THR A 106 3.54 5.86 4.58
N THR A 107 4.28 6.50 3.67
CA THR A 107 4.20 6.20 2.23
C THR A 107 5.52 5.59 1.77
N LYS A 108 5.45 4.44 1.09
CA LYS A 108 6.57 3.80 0.40
C LYS A 108 6.26 3.70 -1.09
N THR A 109 7.31 3.85 -1.90
CA THR A 109 7.21 3.64 -3.33
C THR A 109 8.33 2.74 -3.83
N VAL A 110 8.03 1.97 -4.86
CA VAL A 110 9.02 1.20 -5.64
C VAL A 110 8.72 1.41 -7.12
N LYS A 111 9.74 1.78 -7.90
CA LYS A 111 9.65 1.85 -9.35
C LYS A 111 10.12 0.55 -9.96
N PHE A 112 9.33 0.01 -10.89
CA PHE A 112 9.66 -1.22 -11.61
C PHE A 112 9.09 -1.17 -13.02
N LYS A 113 9.32 -2.21 -13.81
CA LYS A 113 8.83 -2.32 -15.18
C LYS A 113 8.04 -3.59 -15.37
N VAL A 114 6.97 -3.51 -16.14
CA VAL A 114 6.16 -4.67 -16.51
C VAL A 114 6.23 -4.87 -18.02
N LYS A 115 6.59 -6.08 -18.44
CA LYS A 115 6.56 -6.52 -19.84
C LYS A 115 5.22 -7.20 -20.15
N PRO A 116 4.72 -7.05 -21.40
CA PRO A 116 3.55 -7.78 -21.89
C PRO A 116 3.67 -9.29 -21.76
#